data_AF-A0A7V6BXL0-F1
#
_entry.id   AF-A0A7V6BXL0-F1
#
_cell.length_a   1.000
_cell.length_b   1.000
_cell.length_c   1.000
_cell.angle_alpha   90.00
_cell.angle_beta   90.00
_cell.angle_gamma   90.00
#
_symmetry.space_group_name_H-M   'P 1'
#
loop_
_entity.id
_entity.type
_entity.pdbx_description
1 polymer ?
#
loop_
_entity_poly.entity_id
_entity_poly.type
_entity_poly.pdbx_seq_one_letter_code
_entity_poly.pdbx_strand_id
1 'polypeptide(L)'
;MIPSQCEICSAWMVGDFTYSELRRKWETLVGGRITAGYARRFQREGERLELPWEEIALTFKYCAKGMLTRFYIVKGLADTKPKKIVRNCPEFSAAGSNIVEFPVPSPLWTICQQEPHARKKVKGQLFLPGLCENYTYFRIPAHGRIEPEIVNDGICDICGREFSRGLVVREITCFCCNKHYLQWWRREHPDEYSKFNRHDPEEKNKE
;
A
#
# COMPACT_ATOMS: atom_id res chain seq x y z
N MET A 1 -3.20 22.28 -7.46
CA MET A 1 -3.60 21.56 -6.24
C MET A 1 -2.38 21.44 -5.35
N ILE A 2 -2.40 22.06 -4.18
CA ILE A 2 -1.31 21.96 -3.19
C ILE A 2 -1.33 20.52 -2.66
N PRO A 3 -0.22 19.76 -2.72
CA PRO A 3 -0.15 18.43 -2.11
C PRO A 3 -0.54 18.54 -0.64
N SER A 4 -1.55 17.78 -0.21
CA SER A 4 -2.08 17.88 1.14
C SER A 4 -1.00 17.50 2.15
N GLN A 5 -0.57 18.47 2.97
CA GLN A 5 0.43 18.34 4.03
C GLN A 5 -0.10 17.52 5.23
N CYS A 6 -0.58 16.31 4.98
CA CYS A 6 -1.03 15.39 6.02
C CYS A 6 0.14 14.86 6.88
N GLU A 7 1.40 15.12 6.48
CA GLU A 7 2.63 14.63 7.11
C GLU A 7 2.96 15.31 8.46
N ILE A 8 2.45 16.53 8.66
CA ILE A 8 2.61 17.36 9.88
C ILE A 8 1.25 17.48 10.62
N CYS A 9 0.19 16.91 10.05
CA CYS A 9 -1.14 16.99 10.62
C CYS A 9 -1.27 16.08 11.85
N SER A 10 -1.24 16.66 13.03
CA SER A 10 -1.61 16.02 14.29
C SER A 10 -3.13 15.96 14.52
N ALA A 11 -3.96 16.44 13.58
CA ALA A 11 -5.42 16.50 13.72
C ALA A 11 -6.11 15.17 13.36
N TRP A 12 -5.47 14.06 13.71
CA TRP A 12 -6.07 12.73 13.57
C TRP A 12 -7.07 12.50 14.68
N MET A 13 -8.24 12.04 14.29
CA MET A 13 -9.30 11.70 15.23
C MET A 13 -9.72 10.25 14.98
N VAL A 14 -10.09 9.59 16.06
CA VAL A 14 -10.83 8.33 16.03
C VAL A 14 -12.26 8.66 16.40
N GLY A 15 -13.22 8.07 15.71
CA GLY A 15 -14.63 8.23 16.02
C GLY A 15 -15.42 7.00 15.63
N ASP A 16 -16.40 6.69 16.45
CA ASP A 16 -17.42 5.70 16.14
C ASP A 16 -18.54 6.40 15.41
N PHE A 17 -18.96 5.81 14.29
CA PHE A 17 -19.99 6.39 13.44
C PHE A 17 -20.95 5.31 13.01
N THR A 18 -22.24 5.59 13.09
CA THR A 18 -23.24 4.97 12.22
C THR A 18 -23.00 5.37 10.76
N TYR A 19 -23.62 4.65 9.81
CA TYR A 19 -23.43 4.99 8.40
C TYR A 19 -23.92 6.41 8.05
N SER A 20 -25.02 6.85 8.67
CA SER A 20 -25.57 8.20 8.47
C SER A 20 -24.61 9.27 8.99
N GLU A 21 -24.02 9.06 10.16
CA GLU A 21 -23.03 9.95 10.76
C GLU A 21 -21.73 9.99 9.96
N LEU A 22 -21.25 8.83 9.50
CA LEU A 22 -20.07 8.74 8.65
C LEU A 22 -20.30 9.53 7.36
N ARG A 23 -21.47 9.39 6.73
CA ARG A 23 -21.82 10.13 5.51
C ARG A 23 -21.81 11.63 5.74
N ARG A 24 -22.40 12.10 6.86
CA ARG A 24 -22.38 13.52 7.24
C ARG A 24 -20.95 14.01 7.46
N LYS A 25 -20.14 13.25 8.20
CA LYS A 25 -18.74 13.58 8.48
C LYS A 25 -17.89 13.60 7.20
N TRP A 26 -18.15 12.68 6.28
CA TRP A 26 -17.52 12.63 4.95
C TRP A 26 -17.83 13.88 4.13
N GLU A 27 -19.10 14.26 4.03
CA GLU A 27 -19.53 15.46 3.29
C GLU A 27 -18.83 16.72 3.82
N THR A 28 -18.72 16.85 5.15
CA THR A 28 -18.06 18.01 5.78
C THR A 28 -16.54 18.04 5.56
N LEU A 29 -15.87 16.89 5.62
CA LEU A 29 -14.39 16.83 5.66
C LEU A 29 -13.75 16.52 4.31
N VAL A 30 -14.40 15.71 3.48
CA VAL A 30 -13.88 15.26 2.18
C VAL A 30 -14.68 15.88 1.05
N GLY A 31 -16.00 15.97 1.22
CA GLY A 31 -16.93 16.40 0.19
C GLY A 31 -17.26 15.31 -0.82
N GLY A 32 -18.37 15.51 -1.54
CA GLY A 32 -18.82 14.62 -2.60
C GLY A 32 -19.36 13.28 -2.11
N ARG A 33 -19.69 12.41 -3.06
CA ARG A 33 -20.36 11.14 -2.75
C ARG A 33 -19.42 10.16 -2.05
N ILE A 34 -19.79 9.73 -0.84
CA ILE A 34 -19.10 8.66 -0.13
C ILE A 34 -19.05 7.38 -0.98
N THR A 35 -17.93 6.65 -0.91
CA THR A 35 -17.78 5.44 -1.73
C THR A 35 -18.71 4.31 -1.25
N ALA A 36 -19.29 3.56 -2.21
CA ALA A 36 -20.22 2.47 -1.90
C ALA A 36 -19.60 1.33 -1.06
N GLY A 37 -18.26 1.28 -0.96
CA GLY A 37 -17.55 0.32 -0.11
C GLY A 37 -17.86 0.46 1.38
N TYR A 38 -18.14 1.69 1.86
CA TYR A 38 -18.51 1.91 3.26
C TYR A 38 -19.87 1.31 3.57
N ALA A 39 -20.90 1.56 2.74
CA ALA A 39 -22.24 0.98 2.92
C ALA A 39 -22.19 -0.55 3.01
N ARG A 40 -21.51 -1.20 2.05
CA ARG A 40 -21.32 -2.65 2.03
C ARG A 40 -20.59 -3.20 3.26
N ARG A 41 -19.83 -2.37 3.97
CA ARG A 41 -19.15 -2.78 5.19
C ARG A 41 -20.10 -2.78 6.37
N PHE A 42 -20.89 -1.72 6.54
CA PHE A 42 -21.90 -1.67 7.62
C PHE A 42 -22.93 -2.79 7.47
N GLN A 43 -23.39 -3.06 6.24
CA GLN A 43 -24.29 -4.18 5.96
C GLN A 43 -23.71 -5.52 6.42
N ARG A 44 -22.47 -5.83 6.02
CA ARG A 44 -21.78 -7.06 6.45
C ARG A 44 -21.58 -7.15 7.94
N GLU A 45 -21.36 -6.03 8.61
CA GLU A 45 -21.20 -6.01 10.07
C GLU A 45 -22.55 -6.20 10.78
N GLY A 46 -23.64 -5.63 10.23
CA GLY A 46 -25.00 -5.85 10.70
C GLY A 46 -25.43 -7.32 10.55
N GLU A 47 -25.15 -7.93 9.40
CA GLU A 47 -25.34 -9.37 9.17
C GLU A 47 -24.57 -10.21 10.20
N ARG A 48 -23.31 -9.85 10.50
CA ARG A 48 -22.48 -10.56 11.48
C ARG A 48 -23.00 -10.45 12.91
N LEU A 49 -23.59 -9.32 13.26
CA LEU A 49 -24.07 -9.01 14.60
C LEU A 49 -25.57 -9.28 14.79
N GLU A 50 -26.27 -9.69 13.73
CA GLU A 50 -27.72 -9.87 13.69
C GLU A 50 -28.49 -8.60 14.12
N LEU A 51 -27.98 -7.44 13.71
CA LEU A 51 -28.57 -6.13 14.00
C LEU A 51 -28.86 -5.34 12.72
N PRO A 52 -29.87 -4.44 12.73
CA PRO A 52 -30.07 -3.48 11.64
C PRO A 52 -28.80 -2.69 11.37
N TRP A 53 -28.36 -2.63 10.11
CA TRP A 53 -27.09 -1.99 9.75
C TRP A 53 -27.09 -0.47 10.02
N GLU A 54 -28.26 0.14 10.12
CA GLU A 54 -28.45 1.54 10.54
C GLU A 54 -28.01 1.79 11.98
N GLU A 55 -28.09 0.78 12.84
CA GLU A 55 -27.72 0.85 14.26
C GLU A 55 -26.26 0.46 14.51
N ILE A 56 -25.59 -0.12 13.51
CA ILE A 56 -24.19 -0.48 13.61
C ILE A 56 -23.32 0.76 13.64
N ALA A 57 -22.50 0.88 14.67
CA ALA A 57 -21.40 1.84 14.73
C ALA A 57 -20.07 1.14 14.39
N LEU A 58 -19.31 1.75 13.47
CA LEU A 58 -17.96 1.31 13.14
C LEU A 58 -16.95 2.39 13.53
N THR A 59 -15.80 1.96 14.03
CA THR A 59 -14.70 2.86 14.40
C THR A 59 -13.85 3.21 13.20
N PHE A 60 -13.68 4.51 12.95
CA PHE A 60 -12.82 5.04 11.90
C PHE A 60 -11.76 5.98 12.43
N LYS A 61 -10.59 5.94 11.81
CA LYS A 61 -9.56 7.00 11.89
C LYS A 61 -9.64 7.91 10.66
N TYR A 62 -9.61 9.21 10.90
CA TYR A 62 -9.78 10.25 9.89
C TYR A 62 -9.04 11.53 10.26
N CYS A 63 -8.91 12.45 9.30
CA CYS A 63 -8.29 13.76 9.51
C CYS A 63 -9.37 14.80 9.78
N ALA A 64 -9.38 15.40 10.97
CA ALA A 64 -10.35 16.43 11.36
C ALA A 64 -10.20 17.75 10.58
N LYS A 65 -9.08 17.93 9.88
CA LYS A 65 -8.83 19.07 8.99
C LYS A 65 -9.21 18.79 7.52
N GLY A 66 -9.79 17.63 7.22
CA GLY A 66 -10.21 17.29 5.85
C GLY A 66 -9.06 17.03 4.87
N MET A 67 -7.82 16.89 5.35
CA MET A 67 -6.65 16.72 4.46
C MET A 67 -6.50 15.32 3.86
N LEU A 68 -7.26 14.34 4.38
CA LEU A 68 -7.35 13.00 3.81
C LEU A 68 -8.64 12.90 3.01
N THR A 69 -8.56 12.23 1.87
CA THR A 69 -9.72 11.97 1.01
C THR A 69 -10.47 10.70 1.40
N ARG A 70 -10.17 10.10 2.56
CA ARG A 70 -10.82 8.86 3.03
C ARG A 70 -10.73 8.64 4.54
N PHE A 71 -11.66 7.81 5.02
CA PHE A 71 -11.74 7.30 6.39
C PHE A 71 -11.23 5.85 6.43
N TYR A 72 -10.49 5.48 7.46
CA TYR A 72 -9.94 4.13 7.58
C TYR A 72 -10.60 3.42 8.75
N ILE A 73 -11.04 2.18 8.55
CA ILE A 73 -11.57 1.35 9.63
C ILE A 73 -10.42 0.99 10.58
N VAL A 74 -10.68 1.08 11.88
CA VAL A 74 -9.78 0.62 12.94
C VAL A 74 -9.96 -0.88 13.11
N LYS A 75 -8.88 -1.66 12.94
CA LYS A 75 -8.93 -3.14 12.99
C LYS A 75 -8.69 -3.75 14.39
N GLY A 76 -8.44 -2.91 15.39
CA GLY A 76 -8.21 -3.33 16.78
C GLY A 76 -7.75 -2.18 17.66
N LEU A 77 -7.69 -2.39 18.97
CA LEU A 77 -7.37 -1.36 19.97
C LEU A 77 -5.99 -0.71 19.79
N ALA A 78 -5.04 -1.41 19.16
CA ALA A 78 -3.71 -0.89 18.85
C ALA A 78 -3.64 -0.11 17.52
N ASP A 79 -4.70 -0.15 16.68
CA ASP A 79 -4.74 0.48 15.35
C ASP A 79 -5.18 1.96 15.41
N THR A 80 -4.64 2.70 16.39
CA THR A 80 -4.96 4.11 16.66
C THR A 80 -4.02 5.09 15.94
N LYS A 81 -2.92 4.59 15.36
CA LYS A 81 -1.93 5.41 14.65
C LYS A 81 -1.92 5.08 13.15
N PRO A 82 -1.64 6.06 12.27
CA PRO A 82 -1.38 5.75 10.87
C PRO A 82 -0.17 4.81 10.78
N LYS A 83 -0.26 3.80 9.92
CA LYS A 83 0.93 3.03 9.51
C LYS A 83 1.89 4.04 8.89
N LYS A 84 3.03 4.28 9.55
CA LYS A 84 4.02 5.30 9.14
C LYS A 84 4.37 5.09 7.67
N ILE A 85 4.22 6.16 6.89
CA ILE A 85 4.60 6.21 5.48
C ILE A 85 6.13 6.13 5.40
N VAL A 86 6.64 5.57 4.30
CA VAL A 86 8.06 5.52 3.94
C VAL A 86 8.60 6.95 3.86
N ARG A 87 9.10 7.47 4.99
CA ARG A 87 9.29 8.91 5.19
C ARG A 87 10.43 9.54 4.41
N ASN A 88 11.35 8.76 3.83
CA ASN A 88 12.62 9.32 3.36
C ASN A 88 13.06 8.88 1.98
N CYS A 89 12.31 8.06 1.22
CA CYS A 89 12.80 7.59 -0.07
C CYS A 89 12.51 8.62 -1.18
N PRO A 90 13.52 9.14 -1.91
CA PRO A 90 13.29 10.07 -3.01
C PRO A 90 12.58 9.38 -4.19
N GLU A 91 12.58 8.05 -4.23
CA GLU A 91 11.85 7.25 -5.22
C GLU A 91 10.44 6.84 -4.74
N PHE A 92 10.03 7.22 -3.53
CA PHE A 92 8.67 7.04 -3.06
C PHE A 92 7.76 8.09 -3.72
N SER A 93 7.01 7.69 -4.75
CA SER A 93 5.95 8.52 -5.31
C SER A 93 4.75 8.53 -4.36
N ALA A 94 4.15 9.70 -4.08
CA ALA A 94 2.94 9.87 -3.27
C ALA A 94 1.64 9.93 -4.10
N ALA A 95 1.76 10.01 -5.43
CA ALA A 95 0.62 10.28 -6.32
C ALA A 95 0.17 9.02 -7.11
N GLY A 96 0.90 7.91 -7.01
CA GLY A 96 0.72 6.76 -7.91
C GLY A 96 0.97 7.07 -9.40
N SER A 97 1.21 8.34 -9.76
CA SER A 97 1.25 8.84 -11.14
C SER A 97 2.67 9.09 -11.69
N ASN A 98 3.73 8.64 -11.02
CA ASN A 98 5.09 8.68 -11.60
C ASN A 98 5.63 7.26 -11.82
N ILE A 99 5.05 6.55 -12.78
CA ILE A 99 5.71 5.48 -13.56
C ILE A 99 5.66 5.88 -15.04
N VAL A 100 6.10 7.10 -15.39
CA VAL A 100 6.12 7.56 -16.80
C VAL A 100 7.48 8.17 -17.22
N GLU A 101 8.54 8.04 -16.41
CA GLU A 101 9.91 8.33 -16.88
C GLU A 101 10.91 7.19 -16.63
N PHE A 102 10.42 6.03 -16.19
CA PHE A 102 11.14 4.78 -16.31
C PHE A 102 10.30 3.87 -17.20
N PRO A 103 10.75 3.52 -18.42
CA PRO A 103 10.19 2.38 -19.12
C PRO A 103 10.57 1.18 -18.27
N VAL A 104 9.70 0.81 -17.33
CA VAL A 104 9.87 -0.47 -16.67
C VAL A 104 9.14 -1.47 -17.54
N PRO A 105 9.85 -2.45 -18.09
CA PRO A 105 9.23 -3.36 -19.03
C PRO A 105 8.12 -4.18 -18.38
N SER A 106 7.05 -4.37 -19.15
CA SER A 106 6.11 -5.51 -19.12
C SER A 106 6.72 -6.81 -18.55
N PRO A 107 5.96 -7.86 -18.13
CA PRO A 107 4.71 -8.00 -17.35
C PRO A 107 4.86 -8.12 -15.81
N LEU A 108 6.06 -8.05 -15.22
CA LEU A 108 6.25 -8.23 -13.77
C LEU A 108 5.45 -7.20 -12.96
N TRP A 109 5.45 -5.94 -13.40
CA TRP A 109 4.66 -4.88 -12.81
C TRP A 109 3.15 -5.11 -12.89
N THR A 110 2.67 -5.68 -13.99
CA THR A 110 1.24 -6.03 -14.14
C THR A 110 0.83 -7.10 -13.12
N ILE A 111 1.70 -8.08 -12.85
CA ILE A 111 1.49 -9.09 -11.79
C ILE A 111 1.53 -8.45 -10.39
N CYS A 112 2.40 -7.44 -10.22
CA CYS A 112 2.54 -6.68 -9.00
C CYS A 112 1.36 -5.73 -8.73
N GLN A 113 0.63 -5.28 -9.76
CA GLN A 113 -0.44 -4.27 -9.65
C GLN A 113 -1.86 -4.84 -9.46
N GLN A 114 -2.10 -6.14 -9.66
CA GLN A 114 -3.45 -6.71 -9.63
C GLN A 114 -3.75 -7.49 -8.33
N GLU A 115 -4.39 -6.89 -7.32
CA GLU A 115 -4.84 -7.58 -6.08
C GLU A 115 -5.64 -8.88 -6.35
N PRO A 116 -5.49 -9.97 -5.55
CA PRO A 116 -5.86 -10.02 -4.12
C PRO A 116 -4.68 -10.19 -3.13
N HIS A 117 -4.94 -9.87 -1.85
CA HIS A 117 -4.08 -9.95 -0.64
C HIS A 117 -3.47 -11.34 -0.31
N ALA A 118 -3.37 -12.24 -1.29
CA ALA A 118 -2.95 -13.62 -1.10
C ALA A 118 -1.58 -13.88 -1.74
N ARG A 119 -0.90 -14.89 -1.20
CA ARG A 119 0.27 -15.50 -1.84
C ARG A 119 -0.14 -16.05 -3.21
N LYS A 120 0.66 -15.81 -4.24
CA LYS A 120 0.39 -16.32 -5.60
C LYS A 120 1.65 -16.90 -6.20
N LYS A 121 1.57 -18.11 -6.76
CA LYS A 121 2.66 -18.73 -7.51
C LYS A 121 2.43 -18.51 -9.00
N VAL A 122 3.39 -17.91 -9.70
CA VAL A 122 3.32 -17.69 -11.16
C VAL A 122 4.58 -18.24 -11.78
N LYS A 123 4.46 -19.19 -12.72
CA LYS A 123 5.59 -19.85 -13.38
C LYS A 123 6.70 -20.31 -12.41
N GLY A 124 6.32 -20.87 -11.26
CA GLY A 124 7.26 -21.33 -10.23
C GLY A 124 7.67 -20.29 -9.19
N GLN A 125 7.60 -18.99 -9.50
CA GLN A 125 7.97 -17.90 -8.58
C GLN A 125 6.83 -17.60 -7.61
N LEU A 126 7.16 -17.49 -6.32
CA LEU A 126 6.23 -17.06 -5.28
C LEU A 126 6.19 -15.53 -5.22
N PHE A 127 4.98 -14.99 -5.21
CA PHE A 127 4.69 -13.58 -5.01
C PHE A 127 3.89 -13.37 -3.73
N LEU A 128 4.27 -12.36 -2.97
CA LEU A 128 3.75 -12.04 -1.64
C LEU A 128 3.29 -10.58 -1.61
N PRO A 129 2.37 -10.20 -0.70
CA PRO A 129 2.05 -8.80 -0.48
C PRO A 129 3.29 -8.02 -0.01
N GLY A 130 3.63 -6.96 -0.73
CA GLY A 130 4.67 -6.00 -0.36
C GLY A 130 4.14 -4.87 0.53
N LEU A 131 4.87 -3.76 0.57
CA LEU A 131 4.43 -2.56 1.25
C LEU A 131 3.18 -1.99 0.58
N CYS A 132 2.24 -1.51 1.39
CA CYS A 132 1.16 -0.67 0.89
C CYS A 132 1.71 0.74 0.69
N GLU A 133 1.85 1.12 -0.57
CA GLU A 133 2.35 2.42 -1.04
C GLU A 133 1.27 3.02 -1.93
N ASN A 134 1.06 4.34 -1.91
CA ASN A 134 0.01 5.00 -2.73
C ASN A 134 -1.39 4.40 -2.62
N TYR A 135 -1.75 3.91 -1.43
CA TYR A 135 -3.05 3.30 -1.17
C TYR A 135 -3.36 2.04 -1.97
N THR A 136 -2.35 1.47 -2.63
CA THR A 136 -2.44 0.19 -3.33
C THR A 136 -1.49 -0.83 -2.69
N TYR A 137 -1.78 -2.11 -2.83
CA TYR A 137 -0.88 -3.18 -2.44
C TYR A 137 -0.14 -3.67 -3.67
N PHE A 138 1.18 -3.73 -3.56
CA PHE A 138 2.03 -4.34 -4.57
C PHE A 138 2.27 -5.81 -4.22
N ARG A 139 2.40 -6.67 -5.23
CA ARG A 139 3.13 -7.92 -5.01
C ARG A 139 4.62 -7.72 -5.16
N ILE A 140 5.38 -8.47 -4.40
CA ILE A 140 6.83 -8.60 -4.56
C ILE A 140 7.17 -10.09 -4.70
N PRO A 141 8.11 -10.46 -5.58
CA PRO A 141 8.58 -11.82 -5.68
C PRO A 141 9.37 -12.18 -4.41
N ALA A 142 9.29 -13.42 -3.92
CA ALA A 142 10.17 -13.93 -2.86
C ALA A 142 11.62 -14.08 -3.35
N HIS A 143 12.59 -14.03 -2.43
CA HIS A 143 13.98 -14.38 -2.70
C HIS A 143 14.14 -15.90 -2.53
N GLY A 144 13.94 -16.67 -3.60
CA GLY A 144 13.91 -18.14 -3.52
C GLY A 144 12.83 -18.64 -2.56
N ARG A 145 13.25 -19.22 -1.42
CA ARG A 145 12.35 -19.68 -0.34
C ARG A 145 12.17 -18.66 0.79
N ILE A 146 12.89 -17.54 0.75
CA ILE A 146 12.86 -16.52 1.80
C ILE A 146 11.77 -15.51 1.48
N GLU A 147 10.79 -15.41 2.38
CA GLU A 147 9.69 -14.46 2.29
C GLU A 147 10.14 -13.11 2.88
N PRO A 148 9.97 -11.98 2.15
CA PRO A 148 10.21 -10.66 2.72
C PRO A 148 9.18 -10.35 3.81
N GLU A 149 9.64 -9.73 4.89
CA GLU A 149 8.80 -9.34 6.02
C GLU A 149 8.67 -7.83 6.12
N ILE A 150 7.56 -7.36 6.70
CA ILE A 150 7.36 -5.92 6.96
C ILE A 150 7.92 -5.60 8.35
N VAL A 151 8.87 -4.67 8.39
CA VAL A 151 9.50 -4.16 9.62
C VAL A 151 9.19 -2.69 9.87
N ASN A 152 9.35 -2.23 11.11
CA ASN A 152 8.96 -0.90 11.56
C ASN A 152 10.12 0.12 11.64
N ASP A 153 11.34 -0.30 11.33
CA ASP A 153 12.53 0.54 11.31
C ASP A 153 13.69 -0.18 10.61
N GLY A 154 14.68 0.59 10.15
CA GLY A 154 15.89 0.09 9.51
C GLY A 154 16.53 1.12 8.59
N ILE A 155 17.64 0.76 7.95
CA ILE A 155 18.38 1.60 7.00
C ILE A 155 18.35 0.92 5.63
N CYS A 156 17.77 1.58 4.62
CA CYS A 156 17.65 0.96 3.31
C CYS A 156 19.03 0.73 2.67
N ASP A 157 19.28 -0.50 2.22
CA ASP A 157 20.54 -0.90 1.58
C ASP A 157 20.78 -0.22 0.23
N ILE A 158 19.71 0.17 -0.47
CA ILE A 158 19.81 0.81 -1.79
C ILE A 158 20.09 2.31 -1.68
N CYS A 159 19.45 3.03 -0.76
CA CYS A 159 19.57 4.50 -0.68
C CYS A 159 20.25 5.02 0.59
N GLY A 160 20.61 4.14 1.53
CA GLY A 160 21.26 4.49 2.80
C GLY A 160 20.39 5.27 3.78
N ARG A 161 19.09 5.44 3.51
CA ARG A 161 18.20 6.26 4.33
C ARG A 161 17.47 5.42 5.37
N GLU A 162 17.32 5.99 6.55
CA GLU A 162 16.46 5.44 7.60
C GLU A 162 15.00 5.41 7.12
N PHE A 163 14.32 4.30 7.43
CA PHE A 163 12.89 4.17 7.23
C PHE A 163 12.22 3.79 8.55
N SER A 164 10.94 4.16 8.69
CA SER A 164 10.09 3.77 9.82
C SER A 164 9.04 2.72 9.45
N ARG A 165 9.15 2.20 8.23
CA ARG A 165 8.42 1.06 7.71
C ARG A 165 9.10 0.60 6.43
N GLY A 166 9.43 -0.68 6.33
CA GLY A 166 10.19 -1.21 5.22
C GLY A 166 9.97 -2.71 5.01
N LEU A 167 10.70 -3.27 4.05
CA LEU A 167 10.81 -4.70 3.81
C LEU A 167 12.16 -5.18 4.34
N VAL A 168 12.19 -6.35 4.94
CA VAL A 168 13.43 -7.06 5.26
C VAL A 168 13.41 -8.41 4.58
N VAL A 169 14.54 -8.79 3.99
CA VAL A 169 14.84 -10.18 3.68
C VAL A 169 15.78 -10.61 4.79
N ARG A 170 15.26 -11.41 5.74
CA ARG A 170 15.96 -11.73 6.99
C ARG A 170 17.39 -12.15 6.73
N GLU A 171 18.30 -11.61 7.54
CA GLU A 171 19.75 -11.91 7.52
C GLU A 171 20.47 -11.49 6.22
N ILE A 172 19.77 -10.84 5.28
CA ILE A 172 20.35 -10.41 4.00
C ILE A 172 20.36 -8.89 3.91
N THR A 173 19.19 -8.24 3.91
CA THR A 173 19.11 -6.80 3.59
C THR A 173 17.73 -6.22 3.90
N CYS A 174 17.61 -4.88 3.89
CA CYS A 174 16.35 -4.19 4.11
C CYS A 174 16.13 -2.99 3.17
N PHE A 175 14.86 -2.67 2.94
CA PHE A 175 14.42 -1.74 1.91
C PHE A 175 13.35 -0.81 2.44
N CYS A 176 13.48 0.48 2.14
CA CYS A 176 12.47 1.46 2.51
C CYS A 176 11.19 1.35 1.66
N CYS A 177 11.26 0.83 0.42
CA CYS A 177 10.12 0.78 -0.49
C CYS A 177 10.13 -0.48 -1.38
N ASN A 178 8.99 -0.78 -2.02
CA ASN A 178 8.88 -1.90 -2.97
C ASN A 178 9.81 -1.72 -4.17
N LYS A 179 10.05 -0.48 -4.63
CA LYS A 179 10.92 -0.22 -5.78
C LYS A 179 12.37 -0.64 -5.50
N HIS A 180 12.93 -0.25 -4.36
CA HIS A 180 14.28 -0.65 -3.95
C HIS A 180 14.38 -2.16 -3.75
N TYR A 181 13.35 -2.78 -3.18
CA TYR A 181 13.27 -4.24 -3.11
C TYR A 181 13.35 -4.89 -4.50
N LEU A 182 12.59 -4.39 -5.47
CA LEU A 182 12.56 -4.94 -6.83
C LEU A 182 13.86 -4.69 -7.61
N GLN A 183 14.51 -3.53 -7.40
CA GLN A 183 15.83 -3.23 -7.97
C GLN A 183 16.88 -4.23 -7.46
N TRP A 184 16.90 -4.46 -6.15
CA TRP A 184 17.75 -5.47 -5.55
C TRP A 184 17.41 -6.87 -6.09
N TRP A 185 16.13 -7.26 -6.06
CA TRP A 185 15.71 -8.59 -6.49
C TRP A 185 16.09 -8.87 -7.95
N ARG A 186 15.97 -7.89 -8.85
CA ARG A 186 16.43 -7.99 -10.24
C ARG A 186 17.91 -8.31 -10.34
N ARG A 187 18.74 -7.68 -9.50
CA ARG A 187 20.19 -7.89 -9.47
C ARG A 187 20.53 -9.31 -9.00
N GLU A 188 19.81 -9.81 -8.00
CA GLU A 188 20.06 -11.14 -7.42
C GLU A 188 19.43 -12.29 -8.24
N HIS A 189 18.39 -12.02 -9.04
CA HIS A 189 17.64 -13.02 -9.82
C HIS A 189 17.50 -12.61 -11.30
N PRO A 190 18.61 -12.43 -12.05
CA PRO A 190 18.57 -11.92 -13.42
C PRO A 190 17.84 -12.86 -14.39
N ASP A 191 17.94 -14.17 -14.19
CA ASP A 191 17.28 -15.18 -15.04
C ASP A 191 15.76 -15.22 -14.81
N GLU A 192 15.31 -15.23 -13.55
CA GLU A 192 13.90 -15.14 -13.20
C GLU A 192 13.33 -13.81 -13.71
N TYR A 193 14.02 -12.70 -13.44
CA TYR A 193 13.61 -11.39 -13.94
C TYR A 193 13.42 -11.41 -15.46
N SER A 194 14.37 -11.96 -16.22
CA SER A 194 14.28 -12.08 -17.67
C SER A 194 13.09 -12.94 -18.10
N LYS A 195 12.83 -14.09 -17.45
CA LYS A 195 11.68 -14.97 -17.74
C LYS A 195 10.34 -14.25 -17.55
N PHE A 196 10.24 -13.37 -16.55
CA PHE A 196 9.02 -12.63 -16.25
C PHE A 196 8.85 -11.37 -17.10
N ASN A 197 9.92 -10.87 -17.74
CA ASN A 197 9.89 -9.67 -18.58
C ASN A 197 10.14 -9.94 -20.07
N ARG A 198 9.95 -11.20 -20.53
CA ARG A 198 9.92 -11.54 -21.97
C ARG A 198 8.68 -10.95 -22.64
N HIS A 199 8.72 -9.64 -22.88
CA HIS A 199 8.21 -8.86 -24.00
C HIS A 199 8.39 -7.38 -23.66
N ASP A 200 9.64 -6.92 -23.75
CA ASP A 200 9.95 -5.49 -23.83
C ASP A 200 10.42 -5.13 -25.24
N PRO A 201 9.72 -4.25 -25.96
CA PRO A 201 10.16 -3.79 -27.27
C PRO A 201 11.49 -2.98 -27.26
N GLU A 202 11.98 -2.54 -26.11
CA GLU A 202 13.13 -1.62 -26.02
C GLU A 202 14.51 -2.30 -25.99
N GLU A 203 14.61 -3.62 -25.76
CA GLU A 203 15.91 -4.34 -25.83
C GLU A 203 16.39 -4.62 -27.27
N LYS A 204 15.55 -4.43 -28.29
CA LYS A 204 15.93 -4.66 -29.70
C LYS A 204 16.76 -3.53 -30.34
N ASN A 205 17.03 -2.44 -29.63
CA ASN A 205 17.82 -1.30 -30.16
C ASN A 205 19.23 -1.19 -29.54
N LYS A 206 19.78 -2.28 -29.00
CA LYS A 206 21.17 -2.33 -28.50
C LYS A 206 22.01 -3.45 -29.12
N GLU A 207 21.73 -3.83 -30.36
CA GLU A 207 22.67 -4.56 -31.23
C GLU A 207 23.04 -3.71 -32.43
#